data_AF-A0A443K7K7-F1
#
_entry.id   AF-A0A443K7K7-F1
#
_cell.length_a   1.000
_cell.length_b   1.000
_cell.length_c   1.000
_cell.angle_alpha   90.00
_cell.angle_beta   90.00
_cell.angle_gamma   90.00
#
_symmetry.space_group_name_H-M   'P 1'
#
loop_
_entity.id
_entity.type
_entity.pdbx_description
1 polymer ?
#
loop_
_entity_poly.entity_id
_entity_poly.type
_entity_poly.pdbx_seq_one_letter_code
_entity_poly.pdbx_strand_id
1 'polypeptide(L)'
;MQSYHLKENTDDGSFDLVETRPVVVATFHSQELDDRILKFLTASPQEAPPMIIETNLQDRSATDAQITDLVRNSVSRAINASAAAFDSGVYPAPTHVAPATPSLPTPRDWGDAFQAVANGESMDEVAKTLNVKFTELRARYANWKRGQKSTKAVADKEECRLCGKQFTASKSADGLCARCRHD
;
A
#
# COMPACT_ATOMS: atom_id res chain seq x y z
N MET A 1 28.28 -9.01 -6.06
CA MET A 1 28.14 -9.85 -7.27
C MET A 1 26.69 -9.80 -7.70
N GLN A 2 26.40 -9.31 -8.90
CA GLN A 2 25.06 -9.43 -9.49
C GLN A 2 24.94 -10.84 -10.07
N SER A 3 23.86 -11.56 -9.75
CA SER A 3 23.58 -12.86 -10.36
C SER A 3 22.44 -12.72 -11.35
N TYR A 4 22.72 -13.05 -12.61
CA TYR A 4 21.74 -13.12 -13.68
C TYR A 4 21.39 -14.59 -13.91
N HIS A 5 20.12 -14.91 -14.05
CA HIS A 5 19.66 -16.25 -14.42
C HIS A 5 18.51 -16.15 -15.43
N LEU A 6 18.40 -17.16 -16.29
CA LEU A 6 17.25 -17.28 -17.18
C LEU A 6 16.15 -18.07 -16.46
N LYS A 7 14.94 -17.52 -16.48
CA LYS A 7 13.73 -18.21 -16.05
C LYS A 7 12.91 -18.55 -17.29
N GLU A 8 12.68 -19.83 -17.51
CA GLU A 8 11.76 -20.27 -18.56
C GLU A 8 10.32 -20.00 -18.12
N ASN A 9 9.55 -19.39 -19.02
CA ASN A 9 8.13 -19.17 -18.83
C ASN A 9 7.39 -20.38 -19.42
N THR A 10 6.86 -21.24 -18.54
CA THR A 10 6.25 -22.52 -18.90
C THR A 10 5.01 -22.37 -19.80
N ASP A 11 4.37 -21.21 -19.79
CA ASP A 11 3.15 -20.95 -20.56
C ASP A 11 3.42 -20.65 -22.06
N ASP A 12 4.54 -19.99 -22.36
CA ASP A 12 4.85 -19.48 -23.71
C ASP A 12 6.18 -20.04 -24.28
N GLY A 13 6.97 -20.77 -23.49
CA GLY A 13 8.30 -21.27 -23.87
C GLY A 13 9.35 -20.16 -24.05
N SER A 14 9.03 -18.93 -23.63
CA SER A 14 9.94 -17.79 -23.66
C SER A 14 10.86 -17.78 -22.45
N PHE A 15 12.03 -17.14 -22.57
CA PHE A 15 12.96 -17.01 -21.45
C PHE A 15 13.03 -15.56 -20.96
N ASP A 16 12.78 -15.39 -19.68
CA ASP A 16 12.99 -14.12 -18.98
C ASP A 16 14.42 -14.06 -18.46
N LEU A 17 15.12 -12.96 -18.76
CA LEU A 17 16.41 -12.66 -18.15
C LEU A 17 16.15 -11.96 -16.81
N VAL A 18 16.43 -12.65 -15.70
CA VAL A 18 16.18 -12.17 -14.35
C VAL A 18 17.48 -11.76 -13.67
N GLU A 19 17.53 -10.52 -13.19
CA GLU A 19 18.62 -10.01 -12.36
C GLU A 19 18.23 -10.04 -10.87
N THR A 20 18.99 -10.78 -10.05
CA THR A 20 18.81 -10.78 -8.60
C THR A 20 19.75 -9.76 -7.97
N ARG A 21 19.18 -8.73 -7.35
CA ARG A 21 19.93 -7.71 -6.60
C ARG A 21 19.68 -7.87 -5.09
N PRO A 22 20.73 -7.81 -4.25
CA PRO A 22 20.55 -7.78 -2.81
C PRO A 22 19.80 -6.50 -2.40
N VAL A 23 18.79 -6.66 -1.55
CA VAL A 23 18.01 -5.55 -0.98
C VAL A 23 18.16 -5.58 0.53
N VAL A 24 18.57 -4.46 1.11
CA VAL A 24 18.61 -4.31 2.57
C VAL A 24 17.18 -4.08 3.06
N VAL A 25 16.64 -5.07 3.78
CA VAL A 25 15.26 -5.02 4.31
C VAL A 25 15.19 -4.41 5.71
N ALA A 26 16.27 -4.48 6.48
CA ALA A 26 16.37 -3.92 7.82
C ALA A 26 17.84 -3.70 8.21
N THR A 27 18.06 -2.88 9.23
CA THR A 27 19.38 -2.70 9.87
C THR A 27 19.19 -2.77 11.38
N PHE A 28 19.94 -3.65 12.03
CA PHE A 28 19.84 -3.90 13.46
C PHE A 28 21.09 -3.40 14.18
N HIS A 29 20.92 -2.93 15.41
CA HIS A 29 22.00 -2.46 16.27
C HIS A 29 22.36 -3.48 17.36
N SER A 30 21.71 -4.66 17.34
CA SER A 30 21.98 -5.78 18.23
C SER A 30 22.13 -7.05 17.39
N GLN A 31 23.27 -7.73 17.57
CA GLN A 31 23.60 -8.96 16.86
C GLN A 31 22.64 -10.10 17.23
N GLU A 32 22.25 -10.20 18.50
CA GLU A 32 21.33 -11.24 18.97
C GLU A 32 19.95 -11.16 18.31
N LEU A 33 19.49 -9.93 18.01
CA LEU A 33 18.21 -9.71 17.35
C LEU A 33 18.31 -10.04 15.87
N ASP A 34 19.40 -9.65 15.21
CA ASP A 34 19.67 -10.00 13.80
C ASP A 34 19.69 -11.52 13.62
N ASP A 35 20.44 -12.24 14.45
CA ASP A 35 20.55 -13.71 14.40
C ASP A 35 19.19 -14.39 14.63
N ARG A 36 18.37 -13.87 15.56
CA ARG A 36 17.02 -14.40 15.82
C ARG A 36 16.08 -14.20 14.63
N ILE A 37 16.12 -13.03 14.01
CA ILE A 37 15.28 -12.70 12.85
C ILE A 37 15.75 -13.48 11.63
N LEU A 38 17.06 -13.56 11.40
CA LEU A 38 17.63 -14.37 10.33
C LEU A 38 17.21 -15.83 10.47
N LYS A 39 17.36 -16.43 11.65
CA LYS A 39 16.93 -17.81 11.94
C LYS A 39 15.44 -18.02 11.68
N PHE A 40 14.60 -17.04 12.02
CA PHE A 40 13.16 -17.10 11.75
C PHE A 40 12.85 -17.05 10.25
N LEU A 41 13.50 -16.16 9.49
CA LEU A 41 13.27 -15.98 8.06
C LEU A 41 13.84 -17.13 7.21
N THR A 42 14.90 -17.78 7.67
CA THR A 42 15.53 -18.91 6.96
C THR A 42 15.02 -20.28 7.40
N ALA A 43 14.16 -20.35 8.43
CA ALA A 43 13.52 -21.60 8.80
C ALA A 43 12.57 -22.04 7.67
N SER A 44 12.94 -23.09 6.95
CA SER A 44 12.09 -23.70 5.92
C SER A 44 10.73 -24.08 6.54
N PRO A 45 9.59 -23.77 5.90
CA PRO A 45 8.26 -24.12 6.41
C PRO A 45 7.91 -25.61 6.28
N GLN A 46 8.91 -26.49 6.21
CA GLN A 46 8.71 -27.92 5.97
C GLN A 46 8.96 -28.69 7.27
N GLU A 47 7.89 -29.38 7.71
CA GLU A 47 7.77 -30.23 8.90
C GLU A 47 7.43 -29.54 10.24
N ALA A 48 6.19 -29.05 10.35
CA ALA A 48 5.40 -29.25 11.56
C ALA A 48 3.89 -29.26 11.23
N PRO A 49 3.09 -30.24 11.69
CA PRO A 49 1.63 -30.10 11.69
C PRO A 49 1.24 -28.84 12.48
N PRO A 50 0.08 -28.20 12.21
CA PRO A 50 -0.26 -26.91 12.79
C PRO A 50 -0.25 -27.01 14.32
N MET A 51 0.79 -26.46 14.95
CA MET A 51 0.77 -26.22 16.38
C MET A 51 -0.18 -25.06 16.62
N ILE A 52 -1.42 -25.41 16.96
CA ILE A 52 -2.36 -24.55 17.64
C ILE A 52 -1.62 -24.01 18.87
N ILE A 53 -1.46 -22.70 18.94
CA ILE A 53 -0.97 -22.03 20.15
C ILE A 53 -2.11 -22.14 21.17
N GLU A 54 -2.19 -23.28 21.87
CA GLU A 54 -3.00 -23.40 23.08
C GLU A 54 -2.40 -22.48 24.12
N THR A 55 -3.02 -21.30 24.27
CA THR A 55 -2.73 -20.41 25.39
C THR A 55 -3.32 -21.06 26.63
N ASN A 56 -2.51 -21.86 27.33
CA ASN A 56 -2.84 -22.41 28.63
C ASN A 56 -2.94 -21.26 29.64
N LEU A 57 -4.15 -20.75 29.79
CA LEU A 57 -4.59 -19.86 30.88
C LEU A 57 -5.15 -20.74 32.00
N GLN A 58 -4.27 -21.36 32.77
CA GLN A 58 -4.61 -21.87 34.10
C GLN A 58 -3.85 -21.05 35.14
N ASP A 59 -4.52 -20.03 35.68
CA ASP A 59 -4.92 -20.03 37.10
C ASP A 59 -5.79 -18.79 37.40
N ARG A 60 -6.80 -18.99 38.25
CA ARG A 60 -7.69 -18.00 38.91
C ARG A 60 -9.01 -17.63 38.24
N SER A 61 -9.93 -18.58 38.36
CA SER A 61 -11.24 -18.47 39.02
C SER A 61 -12.12 -17.24 38.73
N ALA A 62 -13.06 -17.47 37.80
CA ALA A 62 -14.51 -17.30 37.94
C ALA A 62 -15.04 -16.08 38.73
N THR A 63 -15.55 -15.09 37.99
CA THR A 63 -16.96 -14.71 38.10
C THR A 63 -17.45 -14.16 36.76
N ASP A 64 -18.66 -14.58 36.45
CA ASP A 64 -19.40 -14.50 35.20
C ASP A 64 -19.83 -13.07 34.85
N ALA A 65 -19.50 -12.60 33.64
CA ALA A 65 -20.25 -11.57 32.90
C ALA A 65 -19.71 -11.38 31.47
N GLN A 66 -20.38 -12.05 30.53
CA GLN A 66 -20.70 -11.67 29.15
C GLN A 66 -19.72 -10.88 28.25
N ILE A 67 -19.57 -11.46 27.07
CA ILE A 67 -18.83 -11.06 25.87
C ILE A 67 -19.35 -9.73 25.29
N THR A 68 -18.45 -8.81 24.92
CA THR A 68 -18.40 -8.19 23.57
C THR A 68 -17.17 -7.30 23.36
N ASP A 69 -16.53 -7.53 22.21
CA ASP A 69 -15.54 -6.76 21.46
C ASP A 69 -14.87 -5.53 22.09
N LEU A 70 -13.59 -5.71 22.44
CA LEU A 70 -12.64 -4.63 22.70
C LEU A 70 -11.76 -4.41 21.46
N VAL A 71 -12.17 -3.41 20.70
CA VAL A 71 -11.27 -2.50 20.00
C VAL A 71 -10.12 -2.09 20.94
N ARG A 72 -8.88 -2.29 20.47
CA ARG A 72 -7.75 -1.34 20.52
C ARG A 72 -7.66 -0.50 21.81
N ASN A 73 -6.62 -0.77 22.62
CA ASN A 73 -5.68 0.27 23.04
C ASN A 73 -4.52 -0.31 23.88
N SER A 74 -3.29 -0.02 23.45
CA SER A 74 -2.18 0.24 24.37
C SER A 74 -2.31 1.70 24.82
N VAL A 75 -2.72 1.92 26.07
CA VAL A 75 -1.86 2.23 27.24
C VAL A 75 -1.50 3.72 27.35
N SER A 76 -2.24 4.34 28.27
CA SER A 76 -1.79 5.29 29.31
C SER A 76 -1.52 6.75 28.96
N ARG A 77 -2.37 7.63 29.53
CA ARG A 77 -1.95 8.39 30.72
C ARG A 77 -3.13 8.98 31.47
N ALA A 78 -3.11 8.75 32.79
CA ALA A 78 -4.05 9.24 33.77
C ALA A 78 -4.02 10.77 33.90
N ILE A 79 -5.19 11.39 34.05
CA ILE A 79 -5.36 12.60 34.87
C ILE A 79 -6.73 12.51 35.55
N ASN A 80 -6.72 12.52 36.88
CA ASN A 80 -7.89 12.66 37.73
C ASN A 80 -8.55 14.03 37.51
N ALA A 81 -9.88 14.08 37.35
CA ALA A 81 -10.65 15.29 37.65
C ALA A 81 -12.06 14.89 38.10
N SER A 82 -12.30 15.11 39.39
CA SER A 82 -13.56 14.90 40.09
C SER A 82 -14.70 15.71 39.46
N ALA A 83 -15.87 15.06 39.35
CA ALA A 83 -17.11 15.71 38.98
C ALA A 83 -17.57 16.69 40.07
N ALA A 84 -17.87 17.93 39.68
CA ALA A 84 -18.77 18.81 40.40
C ALA A 84 -19.71 19.45 39.36
N ALA A 85 -20.98 19.11 39.46
CA ALA A 85 -22.07 19.63 38.67
C ALA A 85 -22.55 20.97 39.23
N PHE A 86 -22.73 21.98 38.36
CA PHE A 86 -23.59 23.16 38.55
C PHE A 86 -24.05 23.59 37.15
N ASP A 87 -25.33 23.39 36.82
CA ASP A 87 -26.47 24.30 36.95
C ASP A 87 -26.60 25.33 35.81
N SER A 88 -27.64 25.08 35.01
CA SER A 88 -28.52 25.95 34.22
C SER A 88 -28.01 27.33 33.75
N GLY A 89 -27.88 27.46 32.43
CA GLY A 89 -27.80 28.75 31.74
C GLY A 89 -28.19 28.63 30.27
N VAL A 90 -29.41 29.06 29.95
CA VAL A 90 -29.96 29.15 28.58
C VAL A 90 -29.13 30.12 27.74
N TYR A 91 -28.55 29.64 26.64
CA TYR A 91 -28.10 30.48 25.51
C TYR A 91 -28.46 29.80 24.18
N PRO A 92 -29.05 30.52 23.21
CA PRO A 92 -29.30 29.99 21.88
C PRO A 92 -27.98 29.85 21.12
N ALA A 93 -27.76 28.66 20.55
CA ALA A 93 -26.54 28.30 19.83
C ALA A 93 -26.37 29.09 18.52
N PRO A 94 -25.23 29.78 18.31
CA PRO A 94 -24.73 30.03 16.98
C PRO A 94 -23.80 28.87 16.59
N THR A 95 -24.30 28.05 15.68
CA THR A 95 -23.60 27.15 14.76
C THR A 95 -22.09 26.98 15.01
N HIS A 96 -21.74 26.04 15.90
CA HIS A 96 -20.38 25.52 15.94
C HIS A 96 -20.15 24.78 14.63
N VAL A 97 -19.38 25.40 13.73
CA VAL A 97 -18.76 24.69 12.60
C VAL A 97 -17.97 23.56 13.24
N ALA A 98 -18.39 22.33 12.96
CA ALA A 98 -17.70 21.15 13.43
C ALA A 98 -16.24 21.25 12.97
N PRO A 99 -15.24 21.13 13.86
CA PRO A 99 -13.87 20.98 13.41
C PRO A 99 -13.84 19.70 12.57
N ALA A 100 -13.51 19.86 11.29
CA ALA A 100 -13.27 18.73 10.40
C ALA A 100 -12.27 17.82 11.10
N THR A 101 -12.71 16.61 11.43
CA THR A 101 -11.82 15.51 11.74
C THR A 101 -10.72 15.49 10.66
N PRO A 102 -9.45 15.20 10.99
CA PRO A 102 -8.42 14.96 9.99
C PRO A 102 -8.81 13.68 9.23
N SER A 103 -9.71 13.83 8.26
CA SER A 103 -10.15 12.77 7.39
C SER A 103 -8.94 12.39 6.56
N LEU A 104 -8.49 11.16 6.73
CA LEU A 104 -7.54 10.55 5.81
C LEU A 104 -8.04 10.86 4.39
N PRO A 105 -7.21 11.46 3.52
CA PRO A 105 -7.64 11.83 2.19
C PRO A 105 -8.18 10.60 1.44
N THR A 106 -9.38 10.74 0.92
CA THR A 106 -10.07 9.68 0.19
C THR A 106 -9.33 9.42 -1.13
N PRO A 107 -9.49 8.23 -1.74
CA PRO A 107 -8.85 7.91 -3.03
C PRO A 107 -9.08 8.95 -4.14
N ARG A 108 -10.20 9.68 -4.07
CA ARG A 108 -10.54 10.76 -5.00
C ARG A 108 -9.67 12.00 -4.78
N ASP A 109 -9.44 12.36 -3.52
CA ASP A 109 -8.59 13.52 -3.14
C ASP A 109 -7.14 13.34 -3.61
N TRP A 110 -6.66 12.09 -3.66
CA TRP A 110 -5.35 11.76 -4.22
C TRP A 110 -5.28 11.97 -5.74
N GLY A 111 -6.34 11.65 -6.47
CA GLY A 111 -6.42 11.84 -7.92
C GLY A 111 -6.29 13.31 -8.30
N ASP A 112 -7.07 14.16 -7.62
CA ASP A 112 -7.06 15.61 -7.84
C ASP A 112 -5.70 16.22 -7.45
N ALA A 113 -5.12 15.78 -6.32
CA ALA A 113 -3.80 16.19 -5.90
C ALA A 113 -2.68 15.79 -6.87
N PHE A 114 -2.70 14.57 -7.42
CA PHE A 114 -1.71 14.15 -8.41
C PHE A 114 -1.87 14.92 -9.73
N GLN A 115 -3.12 15.23 -10.11
CA GLN A 115 -3.40 16.05 -11.28
C GLN A 115 -2.86 17.48 -11.09
N ALA A 116 -3.04 18.07 -9.91
CA ALA A 116 -2.55 19.41 -9.59
C ALA A 116 -1.00 19.48 -9.62
N VAL A 117 -0.33 18.48 -9.04
CA VAL A 117 1.14 18.35 -9.16
C VAL A 117 1.59 18.15 -10.60
N ALA A 118 0.83 17.41 -11.41
CA ALA A 118 1.12 17.24 -12.84
C ALA A 118 0.95 18.54 -13.64
N ASN A 119 0.03 19.41 -13.22
CA ASN A 119 -0.21 20.73 -13.80
C ASN A 119 0.85 21.77 -13.38
N GLY A 120 1.77 21.42 -12.47
CA GLY A 120 2.89 22.26 -12.07
C GLY A 120 2.79 22.85 -10.66
N GLU A 121 1.78 22.48 -9.86
CA GLU A 121 1.74 22.89 -8.44
C GLU A 121 2.86 22.24 -7.61
N SER A 122 3.27 22.94 -6.55
CA SER A 122 4.31 22.45 -5.67
C SER A 122 3.78 21.29 -4.80
N MET A 123 4.53 20.18 -4.76
CA MET A 123 4.17 19.03 -3.92
C MET A 123 4.10 19.36 -2.42
N ASP A 124 4.75 20.42 -1.97
CA ASP A 124 4.73 20.86 -0.57
C ASP A 124 3.39 21.50 -0.19
N GLU A 125 2.84 22.35 -1.06
CA GLU A 125 1.51 22.97 -0.88
C GLU A 125 0.41 21.90 -0.95
N VAL A 126 0.50 20.98 -1.90
CA VAL A 126 -0.45 19.88 -2.04
C VAL A 126 -0.42 18.95 -0.82
N ALA A 127 0.77 18.67 -0.27
CA ALA A 127 0.90 17.86 0.94
C ALA A 127 0.27 18.54 2.17
N LYS A 128 0.42 19.87 2.30
CA LYS A 128 -0.22 20.66 3.36
C LYS A 128 -1.75 20.63 3.26
N THR A 129 -2.28 20.79 2.05
CA THR A 129 -3.73 20.78 1.80
C THR A 129 -4.35 19.42 2.12
N LEU A 130 -3.66 18.33 1.79
CA LEU A 130 -4.09 16.96 2.10
C LEU A 130 -3.78 16.53 3.54
N ASN A 131 -3.04 17.34 4.31
CA ASN A 131 -2.52 17.02 5.63
C ASN A 131 -1.76 15.67 5.67
N VAL A 132 -0.94 15.41 4.65
CA VAL A 132 -0.13 14.19 4.53
C VAL A 132 1.36 14.52 4.54
N LYS A 133 2.18 13.53 4.92
CA LYS A 133 3.63 13.68 4.85
C LYS A 133 4.07 13.79 3.39
N PHE A 134 4.95 14.73 3.10
CA PHE A 134 5.53 14.94 1.76
C PHE A 134 6.12 13.65 1.15
N THR A 135 6.80 12.84 1.97
CA THR A 135 7.38 11.56 1.53
C THR A 135 6.32 10.57 1.06
N GLU A 136 5.15 10.55 1.69
CA GLU A 136 4.02 9.70 1.32
C GLU A 136 3.39 10.17 0.00
N LEU A 137 3.15 11.49 -0.14
CA LEU A 137 2.66 12.08 -1.39
C LEU A 137 3.60 11.77 -2.56
N ARG A 138 4.92 11.89 -2.34
CA ARG A 138 5.94 11.58 -3.36
C ARG A 138 5.93 10.11 -3.76
N ALA A 139 5.85 9.19 -2.80
CA ALA A 139 5.82 7.76 -3.08
C ALA A 139 4.56 7.36 -3.88
N ARG A 140 3.39 7.87 -3.48
CA ARG A 140 2.13 7.60 -4.18
C ARG A 140 2.08 8.25 -5.56
N TYR A 141 2.58 9.48 -5.71
CA TYR A 141 2.69 10.14 -7.02
C TYR A 141 3.60 9.38 -7.98
N ALA A 142 4.73 8.82 -7.50
CA ALA A 142 5.61 7.99 -8.32
C ALA A 142 4.90 6.71 -8.82
N ASN A 143 4.09 6.06 -7.98
CA ASN A 143 3.26 4.92 -8.38
C ASN A 143 2.20 5.32 -9.42
N TRP A 144 1.48 6.42 -9.18
CA TRP A 144 0.48 6.95 -10.10
C TRP A 144 1.09 7.28 -11.47
N LYS A 145 2.27 7.94 -11.49
CA LYS A 145 3.00 8.26 -12.73
C LYS A 145 3.46 7.02 -13.49
N ARG A 146 3.81 5.92 -12.81
CA ARG A 146 4.12 4.63 -13.45
C ARG A 146 2.86 4.01 -14.07
N GLY A 147 1.73 4.07 -13.39
CA GLY A 147 0.43 3.61 -13.91
C GLY A 147 0.00 4.37 -15.17
N GLN A 148 0.15 5.71 -15.17
CA GLN A 148 -0.12 6.58 -16.32
C GLN A 148 0.72 6.25 -17.56
N LYS A 149 2.00 5.86 -17.39
CA LYS A 149 2.84 5.41 -18.51
C LYS A 149 2.36 4.10 -19.11
N SER A 150 1.89 3.18 -18.27
CA SER A 150 1.33 1.90 -18.72
C SER A 150 0.03 2.10 -19.50
N THR A 151 -0.90 2.93 -19.00
CA THR A 151 -2.17 3.20 -19.69
C THR A 151 -1.95 3.93 -21.02
N LYS A 152 -1.02 4.89 -21.07
CA LYS A 152 -0.63 5.53 -22.33
C LYS A 152 -0.02 4.52 -23.32
N ALA A 153 0.84 3.62 -22.85
CA ALA A 153 1.42 2.57 -23.68
C ALA A 153 0.40 1.53 -24.17
N VAL A 154 -0.76 1.39 -23.50
CA VAL A 154 -1.89 0.60 -23.99
C VAL A 154 -2.75 1.40 -24.97
N ALA A 155 -2.96 2.70 -24.73
CA ALA A 155 -3.67 3.59 -25.65
C ALA A 155 -2.96 3.74 -27.01
N ASP A 156 -1.63 3.64 -27.03
CA ASP A 156 -0.82 3.67 -28.25
C ASP A 156 -0.78 2.30 -29.00
N LYS A 157 -1.60 1.32 -28.57
CA LYS A 157 -1.75 0.03 -29.26
C LYS A 157 -2.98 0.03 -30.16
N GLU A 158 -2.79 -0.34 -31.41
CA GLU A 158 -3.87 -0.61 -32.37
C GLU A 158 -4.17 -2.10 -32.42
N GLU A 159 -5.40 -2.43 -32.82
CA GLU A 159 -5.84 -3.81 -33.02
C GLU A 159 -5.57 -4.26 -34.46
N CYS A 160 -4.95 -5.43 -34.63
CA CYS A 160 -4.68 -6.00 -35.94
C CYS A 160 -5.99 -6.41 -36.64
N ARG A 161 -6.20 -5.91 -37.87
CA ARG A 161 -7.41 -6.21 -38.65
C ARG A 161 -7.61 -7.69 -39.00
N LEU A 162 -6.53 -8.49 -39.03
CA LEU A 162 -6.62 -9.92 -39.38
C LEU A 162 -6.74 -10.84 -38.17
N CYS A 163 -6.07 -10.53 -37.06
CA CYS A 163 -5.99 -11.44 -35.91
C CYS A 163 -6.46 -10.85 -34.58
N GLY A 164 -6.92 -9.60 -34.54
CA GLY A 164 -7.40 -8.95 -33.32
C GLY A 164 -6.33 -8.70 -32.26
N LYS A 165 -5.04 -9.00 -32.55
CA LYS A 165 -3.96 -8.77 -31.59
C LYS A 165 -3.62 -7.29 -31.50
N GLN A 166 -3.50 -6.79 -30.27
CA GLN A 166 -2.99 -5.45 -30.01
C GLN A 166 -1.49 -5.37 -30.32
N PHE A 167 -1.09 -4.37 -31.09
CA PHE A 167 0.29 -4.10 -31.44
C PHE A 167 0.57 -2.60 -31.41
N THR A 168 1.83 -2.21 -31.21
CA THR A 168 2.22 -0.80 -31.23
C THR A 168 2.10 -0.27 -32.65
N ALA A 169 1.27 0.76 -32.85
CA ALA A 169 1.07 1.37 -34.15
C ALA A 169 2.39 1.97 -34.65
N SER A 170 2.79 1.63 -35.88
CA SER A 170 3.88 2.30 -36.59
C SER A 170 3.33 2.87 -37.88
N LYS A 171 3.90 3.99 -38.36
CA LYS A 171 3.49 4.61 -39.65
C LYS A 171 3.57 3.67 -40.86
N SER A 172 4.26 2.54 -40.71
CA SER A 172 4.46 1.50 -41.72
C SER A 172 3.52 0.30 -41.56
N ALA A 173 2.74 0.24 -40.48
CA ALA A 173 1.82 -0.84 -40.23
C ALA A 173 0.43 -0.40 -40.70
N ASP A 174 -0.02 -0.90 -41.85
CA ASP A 174 -1.35 -0.64 -42.43
C ASP A 174 -2.49 -1.30 -41.61
N GLY A 175 -2.51 -1.12 -40.30
CA GLY A 175 -3.44 -1.80 -39.39
C GLY A 175 -3.17 -3.31 -39.24
N LEU A 176 -1.96 -3.76 -39.56
CA LEU A 176 -1.54 -5.17 -39.48
C LEU A 176 -0.38 -5.34 -38.50
N CYS A 177 -0.44 -6.37 -37.67
CA CYS A 177 0.64 -6.71 -36.76
C CYS A 177 1.86 -7.26 -37.52
N ALA A 178 3.02 -7.29 -36.85
CA ALA A 178 4.28 -7.74 -37.44
C ALA A 178 4.24 -9.16 -38.03
N ARG A 179 3.33 -10.02 -37.57
CA ARG A 179 3.14 -11.38 -38.11
C ARG A 179 2.29 -11.36 -39.38
N CYS A 180 1.11 -10.73 -39.31
CA CYS A 180 0.13 -10.68 -40.38
C CYS A 180 0.54 -9.83 -41.60
N ARG A 181 1.59 -9.00 -41.50
CA ARG A 181 2.11 -8.23 -42.64
C ARG A 181 3.07 -9.03 -43.53
N HIS A 182 3.54 -10.19 -43.06
CA HIS A 182 4.52 -11.03 -43.76
C HIS A 182 3.89 -12.29 -44.39
N ASP A 183 2.66 -12.61 -44.02
CA ASP A 183 1.82 -13.64 -44.64
C ASP A 183 1.02 -13.03 -45.81
#